data_AF-A0A3E0N662-F1
#
_entry.id   AF-A0A3E0N662-F1
#
_cell.length_a   1.000
_cell.length_b   1.000
_cell.length_c   1.000
_cell.angle_alpha   90.00
_cell.angle_beta   90.00
_cell.angle_gamma   90.00
#
_symmetry.space_group_name_H-M   'P 1'
#
loop_
_entity.id
_entity.type
_entity.pdbx_description
1 polymer ?
#
loop_
_entity_poly.entity_id
_entity_poly.type
_entity_poly.pdbx_seq_one_letter_code
_entity_poly.pdbx_strand_id
1 'polypeptide(L)'
;MGEACKEFLNREMQDLVLGHVQIDELFTYVRKKRYNRTGDEIDADRIGEFMLFIAFDEETKLVPIHLVGRRKGKVAKRFLRDLASRLRIPKPHESDDHAFVDGNYHPVLRISTDGYQPYKEAVHEAFSPYVEYGQLQKKTTGRGKNRKTKIRRQIFFGEDTPEAISTSLVERNNATLRLFIRPLVRKTLAFSKKLENLQALTALYMAHYNYCRIHRTLKTTPAVAANIAGKPFKLRELYDHIRQCAPELVWG
;
A
#
# COMPACT_ATOMS: atom_id res chain seq x y z
N MET A 1 14.87 11.05 11.17
CA MET A 1 15.04 9.78 10.41
C MET A 1 13.76 9.24 9.77
N GLY A 2 12.69 8.93 10.51
CA GLY A 2 11.49 8.33 9.90
C GLY A 2 10.79 9.21 8.86
N GLU A 3 10.71 10.52 9.10
CA GLU A 3 10.20 11.47 8.10
C GLU A 3 11.13 11.55 6.88
N ALA A 4 12.44 11.52 7.09
CA ALA A 4 13.41 11.44 5.99
C ALA A 4 13.22 10.18 5.12
N CYS A 5 12.90 9.03 5.72
CA CYS A 5 12.58 7.82 4.96
C CYS A 5 11.30 7.97 4.14
N LYS A 6 10.29 8.65 4.70
CA LYS A 6 9.04 8.92 3.99
C LYS A 6 9.30 9.85 2.80
N GLU A 7 10.10 10.90 2.99
CA GLU A 7 10.44 11.83 1.91
C GLU A 7 11.27 11.18 0.81
N PHE A 8 12.26 10.38 1.20
CA PHE A 8 13.00 9.53 0.27
C PHE A 8 12.07 8.64 -0.57
N LEU A 9 11.13 7.94 0.07
CA LEU A 9 10.14 7.13 -0.66
C LEU A 9 9.20 7.99 -1.53
N ASN A 10 8.84 9.19 -1.10
CA ASN A 10 8.03 10.11 -1.90
C ASN A 10 8.74 10.51 -3.19
N ARG A 11 10.03 10.81 -3.11
CA ARG A 11 10.85 11.21 -4.26
C ARG A 11 11.11 10.07 -5.23
N GLU A 12 11.46 8.89 -4.72
CA GLU A 12 11.93 7.79 -5.57
C GLU A 12 10.78 6.97 -6.18
N MET A 13 9.62 6.89 -5.52
CA MET A 13 8.46 6.14 -6.02
C MET A 13 7.62 7.01 -6.93
N GLN A 14 8.18 7.39 -8.07
CA GLN A 14 7.56 8.22 -9.10
C GLN A 14 7.69 7.56 -10.47
N ASP A 15 6.84 7.97 -11.40
CA ASP A 15 6.92 7.53 -12.80
C ASP A 15 6.91 6.00 -12.98
N LEU A 16 6.16 5.30 -12.13
CA LEU A 16 6.14 3.84 -12.07
C LEU A 16 5.21 3.24 -13.13
N VAL A 17 5.62 2.12 -13.70
CA VAL A 17 4.78 1.28 -14.56
C VAL A 17 4.49 -0.01 -13.78
N LEU A 18 3.25 -0.18 -13.31
CA LEU A 18 2.82 -1.32 -12.52
C LEU A 18 1.64 -2.01 -13.22
N GLY A 19 1.72 -3.32 -13.43
CA GLY A 19 0.68 -4.07 -14.13
C GLY A 19 -0.49 -4.47 -13.24
N HIS A 20 -0.21 -4.98 -12.03
CA HIS A 20 -1.25 -5.46 -11.12
C HIS A 20 -0.92 -5.16 -9.66
N VAL A 21 -1.70 -4.26 -9.07
CA VAL A 21 -1.54 -3.83 -7.68
C VAL A 21 -2.59 -4.46 -6.77
N GLN A 22 -2.14 -5.15 -5.74
CA GLN A 22 -2.98 -5.68 -4.67
C GLN A 22 -2.98 -4.70 -3.48
N ILE A 23 -4.15 -4.42 -2.92
CA ILE A 23 -4.32 -3.43 -1.85
C ILE A 23 -5.05 -4.07 -0.66
N ASP A 24 -4.50 -3.88 0.53
CA ASP A 24 -5.08 -4.36 1.79
C ASP A 24 -4.71 -3.41 2.95
N GLU A 25 -5.41 -3.56 4.07
CA GLU A 25 -5.19 -2.80 5.28
C GLU A 25 -4.85 -3.66 6.51
N LEU A 26 -3.81 -3.23 7.23
CA LEU A 26 -3.37 -3.84 8.47
C LEU A 26 -3.84 -3.05 9.69
N PHE A 27 -4.67 -3.69 10.51
CA PHE A 27 -5.06 -3.15 11.82
C PHE A 27 -3.87 -2.97 12.76
N THR A 28 -3.81 -1.81 13.41
CA THR A 28 -2.94 -1.48 14.55
C THR A 28 -3.62 -0.44 15.45
N TYR A 29 -2.99 -0.07 16.56
CA TYR A 29 -3.50 0.95 17.47
C TYR A 29 -2.37 1.72 18.17
N VAL A 30 -2.70 2.95 18.58
CA VAL A 30 -1.83 3.87 19.30
C VAL A 30 -2.39 4.08 20.70
N ARG A 31 -1.60 3.75 21.73
CA ARG A 31 -1.91 3.73 23.18
C ARG A 31 -3.05 2.80 23.60
N LYS A 32 -4.25 2.96 23.03
CA LYS A 32 -5.45 2.20 23.38
C LYS A 32 -6.28 1.84 22.17
N LYS A 33 -7.05 0.76 22.29
CA LYS A 33 -8.05 0.34 21.29
C LYS A 33 -9.35 1.11 21.48
N ARG A 34 -10.27 1.02 20.51
CA ARG A 34 -11.52 1.80 20.51
C ARG A 34 -12.35 1.59 21.77
N TYR A 35 -12.45 0.34 22.26
CA TYR A 35 -13.26 0.01 23.45
C TYR A 35 -12.72 0.60 24.76
N ASN A 36 -11.45 1.03 24.78
CA ASN A 36 -10.80 1.64 25.95
C ASN A 36 -10.76 3.18 25.86
N ARG A 37 -11.47 3.78 24.91
CA ARG A 37 -11.54 5.23 24.77
C ARG A 37 -12.56 5.81 25.74
N THR A 38 -12.18 6.87 26.42
CA THR A 38 -12.98 7.59 27.43
C THR A 38 -13.71 8.80 26.82
N GLY A 39 -13.33 9.24 25.61
CA GLY A 39 -13.96 10.39 24.94
C GLY A 39 -13.21 11.71 25.18
N ASP A 40 -12.67 11.88 26.39
CA ASP A 40 -12.03 13.14 26.82
C ASP A 40 -10.50 13.15 26.61
N GLU A 41 -10.00 12.38 25.64
CA GLU A 41 -8.56 12.32 25.42
C GLU A 41 -8.01 13.60 24.77
N ILE A 42 -7.00 14.19 25.41
CA ILE A 42 -6.06 15.10 24.74
C ILE A 42 -5.45 14.34 23.56
N ASP A 43 -5.48 14.94 22.37
CA ASP A 43 -5.08 14.33 21.08
C ASP A 43 -5.93 13.11 20.66
N ALA A 44 -7.25 13.17 20.87
CA ALA A 44 -8.23 12.17 20.41
C ALA A 44 -8.02 11.68 18.97
N ASP A 45 -7.51 12.54 18.08
CA ASP A 45 -7.24 12.21 16.68
C ASP A 45 -6.00 11.33 16.47
N ARG A 46 -5.02 11.40 17.36
CA ARG A 46 -3.74 10.67 17.30
C ARG A 46 -3.72 9.38 18.11
N ILE A 47 -4.75 9.15 18.92
CA ILE A 47 -4.91 7.96 19.78
C ILE A 47 -6.03 7.06 19.24
N GLY A 48 -5.88 5.75 19.43
CA GLY A 48 -6.92 4.79 19.06
C GLY A 48 -6.51 3.85 17.94
N GLU A 49 -7.50 3.39 17.18
CA GLU A 49 -7.32 2.42 16.10
C GLU A 49 -6.95 3.10 14.79
N PHE A 50 -6.00 2.47 14.10
CA PHE A 50 -5.49 2.89 12.80
C PHE A 50 -5.34 1.66 11.89
N MET A 51 -5.27 1.96 10.60
CA MET A 51 -4.96 1.01 9.54
C MET A 51 -3.67 1.45 8.86
N LEU A 52 -2.80 0.50 8.59
CA LEU A 52 -1.72 0.65 7.63
C LEU A 52 -2.24 0.16 6.28
N PHE A 53 -2.53 1.10 5.39
CA PHE A 53 -2.88 0.87 3.99
C PHE A 53 -1.62 0.60 3.19
N ILE A 54 -1.62 -0.43 2.36
CA ILE A 54 -0.46 -0.85 1.54
C ILE A 54 -0.94 -1.16 0.13
N ALA A 55 -0.18 -0.67 -0.84
CA ALA A 55 -0.26 -1.10 -2.23
C ALA A 55 0.93 -2.02 -2.49
N PHE A 56 0.69 -3.14 -3.14
CA PHE A 56 1.69 -4.16 -3.38
C PHE A 56 1.63 -4.59 -4.84
N ASP A 57 2.69 -4.32 -5.60
CA ASP A 57 2.78 -4.75 -6.98
C ASP A 57 3.04 -6.26 -7.08
N GLU A 58 2.25 -6.95 -7.89
CA GLU A 58 2.30 -8.39 -8.03
C GLU A 58 3.60 -8.85 -8.68
N GLU A 59 4.14 -8.14 -9.67
CA GLU A 59 5.29 -8.59 -10.45
C GLU A 59 6.60 -8.30 -9.73
N THR A 60 6.86 -7.02 -9.47
CA THR A 60 8.09 -6.48 -8.88
C THR A 60 8.13 -6.60 -7.37
N LYS A 61 7.00 -6.95 -6.73
CA LYS A 61 6.84 -7.01 -5.27
C LYS A 61 7.07 -5.66 -4.58
N LEU A 62 7.04 -4.57 -5.34
CA LEU A 62 7.24 -3.21 -4.85
C LEU A 62 6.09 -2.79 -3.95
N VAL A 63 6.42 -2.06 -2.89
CA VAL A 63 5.44 -1.29 -2.12
C VAL A 63 5.61 0.18 -2.52
N PRO A 64 4.89 0.67 -3.55
CA PRO A 64 5.06 2.05 -4.05
C PRO A 64 4.56 3.10 -3.07
N ILE A 65 3.56 2.74 -2.24
CA ILE A 65 2.95 3.64 -1.27
C ILE A 65 2.44 2.86 -0.06
N HIS A 66 2.54 3.52 1.10
CA HIS A 66 1.93 3.08 2.34
C HIS A 66 1.34 4.29 3.08
N LEU A 67 0.29 4.08 3.86
CA LEU A 67 -0.31 5.14 4.65
C LEU A 67 -0.85 4.61 5.98
N VAL A 68 -0.42 5.22 7.08
CA VAL A 68 -1.06 5.00 8.39
C VAL A 68 -2.19 6.02 8.55
N GLY A 69 -3.42 5.54 8.69
CA GLY A 69 -4.58 6.41 8.84
C GLY A 69 -5.81 5.72 9.42
N ARG A 70 -6.87 6.48 9.67
CA ARG A 70 -8.15 5.92 10.15
C ARG A 70 -8.79 5.09 9.03
N ARG A 71 -9.58 4.07 9.40
CA ARG A 71 -10.42 3.32 8.45
C ARG A 71 -11.63 4.15 8.01
N LYS A 72 -11.40 5.18 7.20
CA LYS A 72 -12.42 6.09 6.66
C LYS A 72 -12.24 6.23 5.15
N GLY A 73 -13.34 6.40 4.40
CA GLY A 73 -13.29 6.56 2.95
C GLY A 73 -12.40 7.71 2.47
N LYS A 74 -12.38 8.85 3.19
CA LYS A 74 -11.46 9.97 2.89
C LYS A 74 -9.98 9.57 2.91
N VAL A 75 -9.59 8.65 3.80
CA VAL A 75 -8.21 8.16 3.91
C VAL A 75 -7.90 7.22 2.75
N ALA A 76 -8.83 6.33 2.37
CA ALA A 76 -8.69 5.47 1.20
C ALA A 76 -8.59 6.27 -0.10
N LYS A 77 -9.40 7.33 -0.26
CA LYS A 77 -9.32 8.27 -1.39
C LYS A 77 -7.95 8.95 -1.45
N ARG A 78 -7.46 9.50 -0.33
CA ARG A 78 -6.12 10.11 -0.28
C ARG A 78 -5.03 9.11 -0.66
N PHE A 79 -5.10 7.89 -0.13
CA PHE A 79 -4.15 6.83 -0.43
C PHE A 79 -4.13 6.47 -1.91
N LEU A 80 -5.30 6.29 -2.53
CA LEU A 80 -5.38 5.93 -3.95
C LEU A 80 -5.02 7.07 -4.90
N ARG A 81 -5.32 8.32 -4.54
CA ARG A 81 -4.86 9.49 -5.32
C ARG A 81 -3.33 9.63 -5.28
N ASP A 82 -2.73 9.41 -4.13
CA ASP A 82 -1.26 9.42 -3.98
C ASP A 82 -0.64 8.23 -4.73
N LEU A 83 -1.26 7.05 -4.70
CA LEU A 83 -0.86 5.94 -5.59
C LEU A 83 -0.92 6.38 -7.07
N ALA A 84 -2.04 6.93 -7.52
CA ALA A 84 -2.22 7.35 -8.91
C ALA A 84 -1.18 8.38 -9.35
N SER A 85 -0.84 9.35 -8.50
CA SER A 85 0.17 10.36 -8.82
C SER A 85 1.59 9.81 -9.03
N ARG A 86 1.85 8.57 -8.60
CA ARG A 86 3.15 7.90 -8.73
C ARG A 86 3.26 7.02 -9.96
N LEU A 87 2.13 6.78 -10.66
CA LEU A 87 2.08 5.89 -11.81
C LEU A 87 2.10 6.68 -13.10
N ARG A 88 2.72 6.12 -14.14
CA ARG A 88 2.55 6.57 -15.52
C ARG A 88 1.20 6.11 -16.02
N ILE A 89 0.20 6.97 -15.90
CA ILE A 89 -1.14 6.78 -16.48
C ILE A 89 -1.23 7.69 -17.70
N PRO A 90 -1.76 7.22 -18.85
CA PRO A 90 -1.97 8.08 -20.01
C PRO A 90 -2.77 9.31 -19.61
N LYS A 91 -2.31 10.51 -19.98
CA LYS A 91 -3.09 11.72 -19.72
C LYS A 91 -4.24 11.80 -20.73
N PRO A 92 -5.42 12.25 -20.31
CA PRO A 92 -6.43 12.69 -21.27
C PRO A 92 -5.79 13.73 -22.20
N HIS A 93 -5.79 13.45 -23.52
CA HIS A 93 -5.27 14.32 -24.58
C HIS A 93 -3.74 14.34 -24.81
N GLU A 94 -2.94 13.46 -24.21
CA GLU A 94 -1.59 13.18 -24.75
C GLU A 94 -1.79 12.44 -26.08
N SER A 95 -1.67 13.18 -27.18
CA SER A 95 -2.08 12.78 -28.52
C SER A 95 -1.40 11.49 -28.97
N ASP A 96 -2.19 10.43 -29.12
CA ASP A 96 -2.00 9.52 -30.23
C ASP A 96 -2.14 10.37 -31.52
N ASP A 97 -1.14 10.35 -32.39
CA ASP A 97 -1.21 10.87 -33.77
C ASP A 97 -2.22 10.05 -34.61
N HIS A 98 -3.45 9.89 -34.12
CA HIS A 98 -4.50 9.12 -34.75
C HIS A 98 -5.56 10.07 -35.30
N ALA A 99 -5.50 10.23 -36.61
CA ALA A 99 -6.55 10.83 -37.42
C ALA A 99 -7.91 10.19 -37.09
N PHE A 100 -8.86 10.99 -36.57
CA PHE A 100 -10.31 10.72 -36.55
C PHE A 100 -10.74 9.24 -36.39
N VAL A 101 -10.22 8.53 -35.38
CA VAL A 101 -10.78 7.24 -34.92
C VAL A 101 -11.37 7.47 -33.53
N ASP A 102 -12.55 6.90 -33.25
CA ASP A 102 -13.11 6.87 -31.90
C ASP A 102 -12.07 6.24 -30.96
N GLY A 103 -11.53 7.04 -30.02
CA GLY A 103 -10.46 6.61 -29.12
C GLY A 103 -10.94 5.50 -28.19
N ASN A 104 -10.30 4.33 -28.27
CA ASN A 104 -10.50 3.24 -27.33
C ASN A 104 -9.55 3.39 -26.14
N TYR A 105 -10.10 3.36 -24.93
CA TYR A 105 -9.30 3.34 -23.70
C TYR A 105 -8.87 1.91 -23.40
N HIS A 106 -7.57 1.67 -23.37
CA HIS A 106 -7.01 0.40 -22.91
C HIS A 106 -6.62 0.50 -21.43
N PRO A 107 -7.13 -0.37 -20.56
CA PRO A 107 -6.70 -0.37 -19.16
C PRO A 107 -5.23 -0.76 -19.08
N VAL A 108 -4.45 0.03 -18.34
CA VAL A 108 -3.00 -0.17 -18.15
C VAL A 108 -2.65 -0.67 -16.75
N LEU A 109 -3.64 -0.70 -15.86
CA LEU A 109 -3.47 -1.06 -14.45
C LEU A 109 -4.61 -1.97 -13.99
N ARG A 110 -4.26 -3.09 -13.38
CA ARG A 110 -5.20 -3.93 -12.61
C ARG A 110 -5.08 -3.63 -11.13
N ILE A 111 -6.21 -3.47 -10.44
CA ILE A 111 -6.28 -3.34 -8.99
C ILE A 111 -7.14 -4.46 -8.39
N SER A 112 -6.63 -5.09 -7.34
CA SER A 112 -7.38 -6.05 -6.53
C SER A 112 -7.37 -5.64 -5.06
N THR A 113 -8.55 -5.51 -4.45
CA THR A 113 -8.66 -5.20 -3.01
C THR A 113 -9.46 -6.26 -2.26
N ASP A 114 -9.47 -6.15 -0.92
CA ASP A 114 -10.47 -6.82 -0.09
C ASP A 114 -11.87 -6.19 -0.27
N GLY A 115 -12.83 -6.65 0.53
CA GLY A 115 -14.21 -6.17 0.54
C GLY A 115 -14.45 -4.81 1.20
N TYR A 116 -13.44 -3.96 1.41
CA TYR A 116 -13.63 -2.66 2.02
C TYR A 116 -14.38 -1.71 1.06
N GLN A 117 -15.64 -1.42 1.40
CA GLN A 117 -16.60 -0.73 0.54
C GLN A 117 -16.11 0.62 -0.05
N PRO A 118 -15.34 1.46 0.68
CA PRO A 118 -14.85 2.73 0.12
C PRO A 118 -13.84 2.60 -1.02
N TYR A 119 -13.20 1.44 -1.23
CA TYR A 119 -12.25 1.30 -2.34
C TYR A 119 -12.92 1.44 -3.71
N LYS A 120 -14.17 0.99 -3.88
CA LYS A 120 -14.85 1.09 -5.16
C LYS A 120 -14.89 2.52 -5.69
N GLU A 121 -15.39 3.45 -4.87
CA GLU A 121 -15.49 4.86 -5.26
C GLU A 121 -14.09 5.49 -5.40
N ALA A 122 -13.18 5.15 -4.48
CA ALA A 122 -11.84 5.73 -4.47
C ALA A 122 -10.96 5.27 -5.64
N VAL A 123 -11.10 4.02 -6.11
CA VAL A 123 -10.42 3.52 -7.33
C VAL A 123 -10.99 4.20 -8.57
N HIS A 124 -12.32 4.27 -8.68
CA HIS A 124 -12.97 4.95 -9.80
C HIS A 124 -12.49 6.40 -9.94
N GLU A 125 -12.48 7.15 -8.83
CA GLU A 125 -12.07 8.55 -8.82
C GLU A 125 -10.58 8.74 -9.17
N ALA A 126 -9.71 7.79 -8.83
CA ALA A 126 -8.27 7.94 -8.99
C ALA A 126 -7.72 7.42 -10.33
N PHE A 127 -8.35 6.41 -10.94
CA PHE A 127 -7.75 5.69 -12.07
C PHE A 127 -8.67 5.50 -13.29
N SER A 128 -9.96 5.87 -13.21
CA SER A 128 -10.85 5.76 -14.37
C SER A 128 -10.37 6.68 -15.50
N PRO A 129 -10.44 6.26 -16.79
CA PRO A 129 -10.95 4.97 -17.29
C PRO A 129 -9.89 3.85 -17.44
N TYR A 130 -8.66 4.07 -16.98
CA TYR A 130 -7.50 3.21 -17.29
C TYR A 130 -7.30 2.00 -16.36
N VAL A 131 -8.32 1.60 -15.60
CA VAL A 131 -8.20 0.59 -14.53
C VAL A 131 -9.16 -0.58 -14.70
N GLU A 132 -8.64 -1.78 -14.55
CA GLU A 132 -9.44 -2.98 -14.23
C GLU A 132 -9.49 -3.14 -12.72
N TYR A 133 -10.69 -3.29 -12.14
CA TYR A 133 -10.83 -3.34 -10.69
C TYR A 133 -11.78 -4.44 -10.24
N GLY A 134 -11.32 -5.20 -9.26
CA GLY A 134 -12.14 -6.19 -8.58
C GLY A 134 -11.87 -6.30 -7.08
N GLN A 135 -12.87 -6.84 -6.37
CA GLN A 135 -12.78 -7.15 -4.94
C GLN A 135 -12.84 -8.65 -4.69
N LEU A 136 -12.00 -9.10 -3.77
CA LEU A 136 -12.04 -10.44 -3.21
C LEU A 136 -12.64 -10.41 -1.80
N GLN A 137 -13.78 -11.06 -1.63
CA GLN A 137 -14.48 -11.18 -0.35
C GLN A 137 -14.42 -12.62 0.16
N LYS A 138 -13.79 -12.81 1.32
CA LYS A 138 -13.76 -14.10 2.02
C LYS A 138 -14.93 -14.16 3.01
N LYS A 139 -15.90 -15.05 2.77
CA LYS A 139 -16.97 -15.37 3.73
C LYS A 139 -16.63 -16.65 4.47
N THR A 140 -16.27 -16.53 5.73
CA THR A 140 -16.03 -17.68 6.61
C THR A 140 -17.30 -18.03 7.38
N THR A 141 -17.73 -19.28 7.30
CA THR A 141 -18.85 -19.84 8.08
C THR A 141 -18.35 -20.93 9.02
N GLY A 142 -19.09 -21.15 10.12
CA GLY A 142 -18.73 -22.13 11.15
C GLY A 142 -17.59 -21.67 12.08
N ARG A 143 -17.23 -22.54 13.03
CA ARG A 143 -16.13 -22.34 14.01
C ARG A 143 -15.33 -23.63 14.18
N GLY A 144 -14.08 -23.51 14.64
CA GLY A 144 -13.21 -24.66 14.94
C GLY A 144 -12.97 -25.55 13.71
N LYS A 145 -13.14 -26.87 13.87
CA LYS A 145 -12.98 -27.86 12.80
C LYS A 145 -13.98 -27.71 11.65
N ASN A 146 -15.14 -27.07 11.89
CA ASN A 146 -16.19 -26.86 10.88
C ASN A 146 -16.03 -25.53 10.11
N ARG A 147 -14.88 -24.87 10.21
CA ARG A 147 -14.62 -23.57 9.56
C ARG A 147 -14.50 -23.74 8.05
N LYS A 148 -15.50 -23.30 7.29
CA LYS A 148 -15.49 -23.25 5.82
C LYS A 148 -15.27 -21.81 5.36
N THR A 149 -14.43 -21.59 4.35
CA THR A 149 -14.22 -20.26 3.77
C THR A 149 -14.60 -20.28 2.30
N LYS A 150 -15.62 -19.50 1.93
CA LYS A 150 -16.02 -19.29 0.55
C LYS A 150 -15.40 -17.98 0.05
N ILE A 151 -14.79 -18.02 -1.12
CA ILE A 151 -14.25 -16.83 -1.79
C ILE A 151 -15.29 -16.37 -2.80
N ARG A 152 -15.62 -15.07 -2.75
CA ARG A 152 -16.44 -14.40 -3.76
C ARG A 152 -15.57 -13.32 -4.41
N ARG A 153 -15.48 -13.34 -5.73
CA ARG A 153 -14.80 -12.31 -6.51
C ARG A 153 -15.84 -11.51 -7.26
N GLN A 154 -15.68 -10.19 -7.29
CA GLN A 154 -16.61 -9.28 -7.94
C GLN A 154 -15.80 -8.24 -8.71
N ILE A 155 -16.01 -8.19 -10.01
CA ILE A 155 -15.45 -7.16 -10.90
C ILE A 155 -16.36 -5.94 -10.81
N PHE A 156 -15.76 -4.75 -10.79
CA PHE A 156 -16.47 -3.48 -10.75
C PHE A 156 -16.19 -2.60 -11.98
N PHE A 157 -14.95 -2.63 -12.48
CA PHE A 157 -14.51 -1.87 -13.67
C PHE A 157 -13.63 -2.76 -14.55
N GLY A 158 -13.68 -2.56 -15.86
CA GLY A 158 -12.96 -3.37 -16.86
C GLY A 158 -13.64 -4.69 -17.23
N GLU A 159 -12.98 -5.46 -18.07
CA GLU A 159 -13.46 -6.75 -18.63
C GLU A 159 -12.68 -7.96 -18.08
N ASP A 160 -12.00 -7.73 -16.97
CA ASP A 160 -11.16 -8.70 -16.28
C ASP A 160 -11.87 -10.02 -15.97
N THR A 161 -11.13 -11.13 -15.89
CA THR A 161 -11.72 -12.40 -15.43
C THR A 161 -11.77 -12.46 -13.91
N PRO A 162 -12.79 -13.08 -13.28
CA PRO A 162 -12.83 -13.22 -11.83
C PRO A 162 -11.55 -13.83 -11.27
N GLU A 163 -10.93 -14.78 -11.96
CA GLU A 163 -9.71 -15.49 -11.56
C GLU A 163 -8.49 -14.56 -11.42
N ALA A 164 -8.44 -13.46 -12.18
CA ALA A 164 -7.39 -12.45 -12.09
C ALA A 164 -7.43 -11.67 -10.75
N ILE A 165 -8.58 -11.63 -10.06
CA ILE A 165 -8.70 -10.90 -8.80
C ILE A 165 -8.08 -11.71 -7.65
N SER A 166 -7.01 -11.17 -7.07
CA SER A 166 -6.27 -11.81 -5.98
C SER A 166 -5.73 -10.80 -4.97
N THR A 167 -5.70 -11.21 -3.70
CA THR A 167 -5.10 -10.44 -2.58
C THR A 167 -4.02 -11.26 -1.86
N SER A 168 -3.64 -12.42 -2.40
CA SER A 168 -2.78 -13.38 -1.70
C SER A 168 -1.36 -12.85 -1.44
N LEU A 169 -0.83 -12.02 -2.34
CA LEU A 169 0.54 -11.49 -2.23
C LEU A 169 0.61 -10.34 -1.23
N VAL A 170 -0.36 -9.42 -1.25
CA VAL A 170 -0.43 -8.38 -0.21
C VAL A 170 -0.73 -8.99 1.17
N GLU A 171 -1.55 -10.05 1.25
CA GLU A 171 -1.77 -10.78 2.49
C GLU A 171 -0.48 -11.49 2.99
N ARG A 172 0.35 -11.98 2.07
CA ARG A 172 1.67 -12.55 2.40
C ARG A 172 2.63 -11.47 2.88
N ASN A 173 2.67 -10.32 2.21
CA ASN A 173 3.42 -9.15 2.64
C ASN A 173 2.99 -8.70 4.04
N ASN A 174 1.68 -8.70 4.31
CA ASN A 174 1.10 -8.40 5.61
C ASN A 174 1.59 -9.32 6.73
N ALA A 175 1.85 -10.61 6.43
CA ALA A 175 2.50 -11.50 7.38
C ALA A 175 3.98 -11.12 7.63
N THR A 176 4.70 -10.71 6.58
CA THR A 176 6.08 -10.20 6.70
C THR A 176 6.14 -8.91 7.52
N LEU A 177 5.25 -7.96 7.28
CA LEU A 177 5.19 -6.71 8.05
C LEU A 177 4.97 -6.96 9.53
N ARG A 178 4.13 -7.93 9.90
CA ARG A 178 3.95 -8.32 11.30
C ARG A 178 5.21 -8.93 11.93
N LEU A 179 6.06 -9.58 11.16
CA LEU A 179 7.31 -10.13 11.69
C LEU A 179 8.30 -9.01 12.06
N PHE A 180 8.40 -7.98 11.24
CA PHE A 180 9.42 -6.94 11.38
C PHE A 180 8.94 -5.67 12.10
N ILE A 181 7.64 -5.37 12.05
CA ILE A 181 7.05 -4.18 12.67
C ILE A 181 6.20 -4.63 13.86
N ARG A 182 6.80 -4.63 15.04
CA ARG A 182 6.21 -5.19 16.26
C ARG A 182 4.82 -4.61 16.62
N PRO A 183 4.54 -3.29 16.47
CA PRO A 183 3.20 -2.73 16.69
C PRO A 183 2.09 -3.25 15.75
N LEU A 184 2.41 -3.97 14.67
CA LEU A 184 1.42 -4.58 13.77
C LEU A 184 1.01 -5.99 14.19
N VAL A 185 1.71 -6.60 15.16
CA VAL A 185 1.44 -7.97 15.62
C VAL A 185 0.12 -8.02 16.38
N ARG A 186 -0.79 -8.90 15.93
CA ARG A 186 -2.07 -9.12 16.60
C ARG A 186 -1.89 -9.91 17.90
N LYS A 187 -2.77 -9.65 18.87
CA LYS A 187 -2.85 -10.37 20.16
C LYS A 187 -1.56 -10.30 20.99
N THR A 188 -0.91 -9.14 20.99
CA THR A 188 0.22 -8.84 21.88
C THR A 188 0.01 -7.49 22.57
N LEU A 189 0.81 -7.22 23.60
CA LEU A 189 0.87 -5.91 24.27
C LEU A 189 1.73 -4.89 23.51
N ALA A 190 2.20 -5.21 22.31
CA ALA A 190 2.97 -4.28 21.50
C ALA A 190 2.05 -3.29 20.79
N PHE A 191 2.26 -2.00 21.05
CA PHE A 191 1.59 -0.89 20.38
C PHE A 191 2.50 0.33 20.37
N SER A 192 2.21 1.30 19.50
CA SER A 192 2.94 2.56 19.52
C SER A 192 2.33 3.51 20.55
N LYS A 193 3.17 4.25 21.28
CA LYS A 193 2.71 5.31 22.22
C LYS A 193 2.34 6.61 21.49
N LYS A 194 2.95 6.86 20.33
CA LYS A 194 2.78 8.06 19.49
C LYS A 194 2.48 7.66 18.05
N LEU A 195 1.61 8.39 17.35
CA LEU A 195 1.26 8.09 15.96
C LEU A 195 2.45 8.33 15.03
N GLU A 196 3.21 9.37 15.30
CA GLU A 196 4.39 9.78 14.55
C GLU A 196 5.46 8.68 14.58
N ASN A 197 5.65 8.03 15.72
CA ASN A 197 6.59 6.90 15.85
C ASN A 197 6.13 5.69 15.04
N LEU A 198 4.82 5.45 14.94
CA LEU A 198 4.28 4.36 14.12
C LEU A 198 4.49 4.65 12.63
N GLN A 199 4.24 5.89 12.21
CA GLN A 199 4.47 6.35 10.84
C GLN A 199 5.96 6.26 10.49
N ALA A 200 6.83 6.80 11.33
CA ALA A 200 8.29 6.75 11.19
C ALA A 200 8.83 5.32 11.06
N LEU A 201 8.39 4.42 11.96
CA LEU A 201 8.79 3.01 11.93
C LEU A 201 8.34 2.33 10.62
N THR A 202 7.13 2.64 10.16
CA THR A 202 6.60 2.07 8.91
C THR A 202 7.40 2.57 7.72
N ALA A 203 7.64 3.87 7.60
CA ALA A 203 8.41 4.46 6.50
C ALA A 203 9.84 3.92 6.45
N LEU A 204 10.50 3.82 7.61
CA LEU A 204 11.83 3.21 7.72
C LEU A 204 11.84 1.77 7.21
N TYR A 205 10.85 0.96 7.63
CA TYR A 205 10.78 -0.42 7.18
C TYR A 205 10.47 -0.53 5.69
N MET A 206 9.60 0.32 5.13
CA MET A 206 9.27 0.29 3.70
C MET A 206 10.48 0.66 2.84
N ALA A 207 11.28 1.63 3.26
CA ALA A 207 12.56 1.96 2.61
C ALA A 207 13.52 0.76 2.63
N HIS A 208 13.70 0.13 3.80
CA HIS A 208 14.51 -1.08 3.91
C HIS A 208 13.95 -2.25 3.06
N TYR A 209 12.64 -2.44 3.05
CA TYR A 209 11.98 -3.51 2.29
C TYR A 209 12.20 -3.37 0.79
N ASN A 210 11.95 -2.17 0.24
CA ASN A 210 12.06 -1.93 -1.20
C ASN A 210 13.52 -1.94 -1.69
N TYR A 211 14.47 -1.41 -0.90
CA TYR A 211 15.83 -1.16 -1.38
C TYR A 211 16.89 -2.15 -0.89
N CYS A 212 16.72 -2.76 0.29
CA CYS A 212 17.75 -3.62 0.88
C CYS A 212 17.35 -5.10 0.94
N ARG A 213 16.07 -5.40 1.16
CA ARG A 213 15.62 -6.77 1.42
C ARG A 213 15.45 -7.56 0.13
N ILE A 214 16.31 -8.56 -0.10
CA ILE A 214 16.21 -9.47 -1.24
C ILE A 214 14.95 -10.33 -1.12
N HIS A 215 14.12 -10.32 -2.17
CA HIS A 215 12.93 -11.16 -2.25
C HIS A 215 13.30 -12.54 -2.83
N ARG A 216 12.93 -13.62 -2.13
CA ARG A 216 13.34 -14.99 -2.50
C ARG A 216 12.97 -15.38 -3.93
N THR A 217 11.82 -14.93 -4.43
CA THR A 217 11.36 -15.25 -5.80
C THR A 217 12.00 -14.35 -6.86
N LEU A 218 12.33 -13.10 -6.52
CA LEU A 218 12.95 -12.16 -7.46
C LEU A 218 14.46 -12.37 -7.56
N LYS A 219 15.08 -12.93 -6.51
CA LYS A 219 16.54 -12.98 -6.32
C LYS A 219 17.22 -11.60 -6.24
N THR A 220 16.44 -10.53 -6.25
CA THR A 220 16.85 -9.13 -6.08
C THR A 220 15.87 -8.39 -5.17
N THR A 221 16.05 -7.09 -5.00
CA THR A 221 15.14 -6.23 -4.22
C THR A 221 13.98 -5.73 -5.08
N PRO A 222 12.84 -5.38 -4.47
CA PRO A 222 11.71 -4.82 -5.21
C PRO A 222 12.05 -3.56 -6.04
N ALA A 223 12.86 -2.65 -5.50
CA ALA A 223 13.28 -1.44 -6.22
C ALA A 223 14.11 -1.75 -7.48
N VAL A 224 14.91 -2.83 -7.46
CA VAL A 224 15.66 -3.26 -8.66
C VAL A 224 14.74 -3.92 -9.67
N ALA A 225 13.83 -4.79 -9.23
CA ALA A 225 12.85 -5.42 -10.12
C ALA A 225 11.92 -4.39 -10.80
N ALA A 226 11.64 -3.27 -10.12
CA ALA A 226 10.86 -2.16 -10.66
C ALA A 226 11.69 -1.13 -11.45
N ASN A 227 12.97 -1.41 -11.72
CA ASN A 227 13.90 -0.50 -12.42
C ASN A 227 14.09 0.89 -11.78
N ILE A 228 13.86 1.00 -10.46
CA ILE A 228 14.09 2.22 -9.68
C ILE A 228 15.56 2.30 -9.24
N ALA A 229 16.17 1.15 -8.92
CA ALA A 229 17.56 1.07 -8.48
C ALA A 229 18.37 0.09 -9.36
N GLY A 230 19.63 0.43 -9.65
CA GLY A 230 20.49 -0.45 -10.47
C GLY A 230 21.00 -1.70 -9.75
N LYS A 231 20.98 -1.74 -8.41
CA LYS A 231 21.41 -2.89 -7.59
C LYS A 231 20.79 -2.85 -6.20
N PRO A 232 20.71 -3.98 -5.47
CA PRO A 232 20.31 -3.98 -4.06
C PRO A 232 21.22 -3.09 -3.22
N PHE A 233 20.62 -2.25 -2.37
CA PHE A 233 21.38 -1.38 -1.48
C PHE A 233 21.86 -2.15 -0.25
N LYS A 234 23.09 -1.84 0.19
CA LYS A 234 23.48 -2.12 1.58
C LYS A 234 22.78 -1.14 2.50
N LEU A 235 22.60 -1.51 3.78
CA LEU A 235 21.93 -0.66 4.76
C LEU A 235 22.62 0.72 4.91
N ARG A 236 23.96 0.75 4.83
CA ARG A 236 24.73 2.01 4.87
C ARG A 236 24.43 2.90 3.67
N GLU A 237 24.38 2.33 2.47
CA GLU A 237 24.06 3.07 1.24
C GLU A 237 22.66 3.67 1.34
N LEU A 238 21.67 2.91 1.81
CA LEU A 238 20.32 3.42 2.05
C LEU A 238 20.31 4.59 3.04
N TYR A 239 21.04 4.48 4.15
CA TYR A 239 21.16 5.55 5.14
C TYR A 239 21.76 6.83 4.52
N ASP A 240 22.82 6.70 3.73
CA ASP A 240 23.48 7.84 3.10
C ASP A 240 22.56 8.52 2.06
N HIS A 241 21.79 7.74 1.26
CA HIS A 241 20.80 8.30 0.33
C HIS A 241 19.67 9.06 1.05
N ILE A 242 19.13 8.49 2.13
CA ILE A 242 18.07 9.15 2.93
C ILE A 242 18.59 10.46 3.51
N ARG A 243 19.85 10.50 3.96
CA ARG A 243 20.48 11.73 4.48
C ARG A 243 20.67 12.80 3.42
N GLN A 244 21.02 12.41 2.19
CA GLN A 244 21.16 13.35 1.09
C GLN A 244 19.80 13.89 0.63
N CYS A 245 18.75 13.08 0.69
CA CYS A 245 17.40 13.48 0.28
C CYS A 245 16.75 14.49 1.25
N ALA A 246 17.01 14.37 2.55
CA ALA A 246 16.42 15.25 3.57
C ALA A 246 17.40 15.51 4.73
N PRO A 247 18.49 16.27 4.49
CA PRO A 247 19.55 16.48 5.48
C PRO A 247 19.04 17.15 6.78
N GLU A 248 18.07 18.04 6.67
CA GLU A 248 17.42 18.74 7.79
C GLU A 248 16.57 17.82 8.69
N LEU A 249 16.05 16.70 8.17
CA LEU A 249 15.14 15.79 8.89
C LEU A 249 15.86 14.64 9.62
N VAL A 250 17.20 14.60 9.56
CA VAL A 250 18.02 13.56 10.20
C VAL A 250 18.67 14.05 11.50
N TRP A 251 18.83 15.36 11.66
CA TRP A 251 19.47 15.97 12.83
C TRP A 251 18.50 16.65 13.82
N GLY A 252 17.21 16.74 13.47
CA GLY A 252 16.13 17.13 14.38
C GLY A 252 15.45 15.93 15.04
#